data_AF-A0A5K1JYX6-F1
#
_entry.id   AF-A0A5K1JYX6-F1
#
_cell.length_a   1.000
_cell.length_b   1.000
_cell.length_c   1.000
_cell.angle_alpha   90.00
_cell.angle_beta   90.00
_cell.angle_gamma   90.00
#
_symmetry.space_group_name_H-M   'P 1'
#
loop_
_entity.id
_entity.type
_entity.pdbx_description
1 polymer ?
#
loop_
_entity_poly.entity_id
_entity_poly.type
_entity_poly.pdbx_seq_one_letter_code
_entity_poly.pdbx_strand_id
1 'polypeptide(L)'
;MEPVKQAEHKSEVESALVPRARAGSIANAVTVAALEVTSSLAAMTMDVSSEATTIAKGPGFEAGIPGTAFVLVNARYPGQALTIDMLDRRSVVGYPTQFGQNQQWEFIPSGAGFAIRSMLPVPAGAKKLYLSVGDWCNCDDVPVVVSLYPVAWEVEGFNKGIRIRWPNSDVAFELEEDCDGDGPMGNKVALTPTVPSKISQLWRYQRVTTIQECK
;
A
#
# COMPACT_ATOMS: atom_id res chain seq x y z
N MET A 1 -6.13 20.75 -53.56
CA MET A 1 -5.86 22.09 -52.99
C MET A 1 -7.10 22.50 -52.24
N GLU A 2 -7.10 22.28 -50.92
CA GLU A 2 -8.15 22.76 -50.00
C GLU A 2 -7.48 23.62 -48.93
N PRO A 3 -8.07 24.76 -48.53
CA PRO A 3 -7.44 25.65 -47.57
C PRO A 3 -7.74 25.24 -46.11
N VAL A 4 -6.67 25.11 -45.34
CA VAL A 4 -6.65 24.99 -43.87
C VAL A 4 -7.12 26.32 -43.27
N LYS A 5 -8.16 26.29 -42.44
CA LYS A 5 -8.55 27.41 -41.57
C LYS A 5 -7.98 27.21 -40.17
N GLN A 6 -7.03 28.07 -39.81
CA GLN A 6 -6.60 28.34 -38.44
C GLN A 6 -7.58 29.33 -37.78
N ALA A 7 -7.88 29.11 -36.50
CA ALA A 7 -8.41 30.12 -35.56
C ALA A 7 -8.00 29.64 -34.16
N GLU A 8 -6.91 30.17 -33.61
CA GLU A 8 -6.81 31.37 -32.76
C GLU A 8 -7.19 31.13 -31.29
N HIS A 9 -6.11 30.96 -30.53
CA HIS A 9 -5.98 31.04 -29.08
C HIS A 9 -6.32 32.47 -28.62
N LYS A 10 -7.17 32.61 -27.59
CA LYS A 10 -7.27 33.83 -26.78
C LYS A 10 -7.13 33.48 -25.31
N SER A 11 -5.95 33.79 -24.77
CA SER A 11 -5.66 33.87 -23.34
C SER A 11 -5.80 35.32 -22.89
N GLU A 12 -6.58 35.57 -21.84
CA GLU A 12 -6.46 36.75 -20.95
C GLU A 12 -7.58 36.67 -19.91
N VAL A 13 -7.23 36.67 -18.61
CA VAL A 13 -7.69 37.58 -17.54
C VAL A 13 -6.83 37.22 -16.31
N GLU A 14 -5.75 37.97 -16.01
CA GLU A 14 -5.70 39.21 -15.22
C GLU A 14 -5.81 38.99 -13.69
N SER A 15 -4.61 38.90 -13.09
CA SER A 15 -4.11 39.57 -11.87
C SER A 15 -5.11 40.19 -10.87
N ALA A 16 -4.99 39.81 -9.60
CA ALA A 16 -5.22 40.72 -8.47
C ALA A 16 -4.39 40.34 -7.24
N LEU A 17 -3.35 41.14 -7.00
CA LEU A 17 -2.67 41.28 -5.71
C LEU A 17 -3.63 41.82 -4.64
N VAL A 18 -3.61 41.25 -3.44
CA VAL A 18 -3.81 42.02 -2.19
C VAL A 18 -2.91 41.45 -1.09
N PRO A 19 -1.93 42.21 -0.56
CA PRO A 19 -1.28 41.89 0.71
C PRO A 19 -2.03 42.56 1.87
N ARG A 20 -2.26 41.81 2.96
CA ARG A 20 -2.70 42.40 4.23
C ARG A 20 -1.88 41.84 5.38
N ALA A 21 -0.96 42.66 5.88
CA ALA A 21 -0.30 42.46 7.16
C ALA A 21 -1.28 42.71 8.31
N ARG A 22 -1.20 41.90 9.37
CA ARG A 22 -1.47 42.42 10.72
C ARG A 22 -0.64 41.70 11.76
N ALA A 23 0.17 42.50 12.44
CA ALA A 23 0.89 42.18 13.66
C ALA A 23 -0.07 41.80 14.80
N GLY A 24 0.39 40.89 15.65
CA GLY A 24 -0.33 40.45 16.84
C GLY A 24 0.60 39.65 17.76
N SER A 25 1.56 40.36 18.35
CA SER A 25 2.38 39.92 19.49
C SER A 25 1.48 39.59 20.67
N ILE A 26 1.60 38.39 21.25
CA ILE A 26 1.48 38.18 22.69
C ILE A 26 2.41 37.04 23.10
N ALA A 27 3.45 37.39 23.84
CA ALA A 27 4.30 36.47 24.57
C ALA A 27 3.49 35.77 25.67
N ASN A 28 3.68 34.46 25.84
CA ASN A 28 3.45 33.80 27.12
C ASN A 28 4.61 32.84 27.37
N ALA A 29 5.54 33.31 28.19
CA ALA A 29 6.50 32.49 28.89
C ALA A 29 5.75 31.71 29.97
N VAL A 30 5.83 30.38 29.93
CA VAL A 30 5.44 29.54 31.07
C VAL A 30 6.63 28.65 31.41
N THR A 31 7.25 29.08 32.50
CA THR A 31 8.06 28.41 33.51
C THR A 31 8.37 26.93 33.32
N VAL A 32 9.67 26.65 33.18
CA VAL A 32 10.30 25.36 33.37
C VAL A 32 10.25 25.00 34.85
N ALA A 33 9.54 23.92 35.19
CA ALA A 33 9.70 23.24 36.48
C ALA A 33 10.42 21.91 36.20
N ALA A 34 11.72 21.90 36.45
CA ALA A 34 12.48 20.67 36.59
C ALA A 34 12.10 20.02 37.93
N LEU A 35 11.60 18.79 37.88
CA LEU A 35 11.53 17.91 39.03
C LEU A 35 12.34 16.66 38.73
N GLU A 36 13.53 16.59 39.33
CA GLU A 36 14.28 15.36 39.45
C GLU A 36 13.60 14.48 40.51
N VAL A 37 13.25 13.25 40.15
CA VAL A 37 13.04 12.18 41.13
C VAL A 37 13.86 10.97 40.70
N THR A 38 14.69 10.59 41.64
CA THR A 38 15.70 9.54 41.67
C THR A 38 15.18 8.14 41.34
N SER A 39 15.93 7.47 40.46
CA SER A 39 16.43 6.09 40.53
C SER A 39 15.71 5.09 41.46
N SER A 40 15.16 4.03 40.86
CA SER A 40 15.09 2.72 41.49
C SER A 40 15.29 1.64 40.41
N LEU A 41 16.50 1.07 40.38
CA LEU A 41 16.81 -0.17 39.68
C LEU A 41 16.20 -1.33 40.47
N ALA A 42 15.14 -1.93 39.94
CA ALA A 42 14.77 -3.30 40.26
C ALA A 42 15.14 -4.19 39.07
N ALA A 43 16.21 -4.97 39.26
CA ALA A 43 16.60 -6.03 38.36
C ALA A 43 15.48 -7.08 38.29
N MET A 44 14.83 -7.19 37.13
CA MET A 44 14.07 -8.36 36.74
C MET A 44 14.80 -9.02 35.58
N THR A 45 15.57 -10.06 35.91
CA THR A 45 15.99 -11.10 34.98
C THR A 45 14.73 -11.78 34.44
N MET A 46 14.30 -11.39 33.24
CA MET A 46 13.37 -12.17 32.44
C MET A 46 14.17 -13.02 31.45
N ASP A 47 14.21 -14.30 31.78
CA ASP A 47 14.46 -15.40 30.87
C ASP A 47 13.38 -15.35 29.77
N VAL A 48 13.78 -14.95 28.55
CA VAL A 48 12.93 -15.07 27.36
C VAL A 48 13.61 -16.04 26.42
N SER A 49 13.34 -17.31 26.71
CA SER A 49 13.06 -18.37 25.76
C SER A 49 12.87 -17.86 24.32
N SER A 50 13.76 -18.30 23.44
CA SER A 50 13.64 -18.23 21.99
C SER A 50 12.44 -19.06 21.53
N GLU A 51 11.23 -18.52 21.66
CA GLU A 51 10.05 -19.07 21.02
C GLU A 51 9.93 -18.53 19.59
N ALA A 52 9.89 -19.46 18.64
CA ALA A 52 9.66 -19.20 17.23
C ALA A 52 8.36 -18.40 17.05
N THR A 53 8.50 -17.16 16.57
CA THR A 53 7.40 -16.24 16.31
C THR A 53 6.37 -16.87 15.39
N THR A 54 5.22 -17.22 15.95
CA THR A 54 4.02 -17.69 15.23
C THR A 54 3.65 -16.71 14.13
N ILE A 55 3.83 -17.17 12.90
CA ILE A 55 3.41 -16.52 11.66
C ILE A 55 1.88 -16.44 11.65
N ALA A 56 1.36 -15.23 11.37
CA ALA A 56 -0.04 -14.80 11.40
C ALA A 56 -0.67 -14.59 12.81
N LYS A 57 -0.70 -13.33 13.26
CA LYS A 57 -1.57 -12.90 14.37
C LYS A 57 -3.01 -12.74 13.84
N GLY A 58 -3.69 -13.86 13.60
CA GLY A 58 -5.10 -13.86 13.26
C GLY A 58 -5.63 -15.25 12.92
N PRO A 59 -6.84 -15.62 13.34
CA PRO A 59 -7.44 -16.89 12.94
C PRO A 59 -7.72 -16.90 11.43
N GLY A 60 -7.15 -17.88 10.71
CA GLY A 60 -7.64 -18.27 9.37
C GLY A 60 -6.84 -17.83 8.14
N PHE A 61 -5.66 -17.22 8.28
CA PHE A 61 -4.84 -16.88 7.10
C PHE A 61 -3.98 -18.06 6.64
N GLU A 62 -4.51 -18.86 5.71
CA GLU A 62 -3.83 -20.03 5.11
C GLU A 62 -2.72 -19.70 4.10
N ALA A 63 -2.35 -18.43 3.93
CA ALA A 63 -1.46 -18.06 2.82
C ALA A 63 0.00 -18.47 2.99
N GLY A 64 0.38 -19.05 4.13
CA GLY A 64 1.72 -19.60 4.34
C GLY A 64 2.04 -20.88 3.56
N ILE A 65 1.12 -21.39 2.72
CA ILE A 65 1.34 -22.57 1.89
C ILE A 65 2.15 -22.17 0.64
N PRO A 66 3.43 -22.55 0.53
CA PRO A 66 4.26 -22.20 -0.62
C PRO A 66 3.67 -22.74 -1.92
N GLY A 67 3.81 -22.00 -3.01
CA GLY A 67 3.28 -22.34 -4.32
C GLY A 67 1.78 -22.08 -4.50
N THR A 68 1.09 -21.57 -3.47
CA THR A 68 -0.33 -21.21 -3.60
C THR A 68 -0.48 -19.78 -4.08
N ALA A 69 -1.16 -19.61 -5.22
CA ALA A 69 -1.53 -18.31 -5.76
C ALA A 69 -2.87 -17.82 -5.19
N PHE A 70 -2.93 -16.52 -4.92
CA PHE A 70 -4.12 -15.82 -4.44
C PHE A 70 -4.38 -14.59 -5.30
N VAL A 71 -5.66 -14.28 -5.51
CA VAL A 71 -6.09 -12.97 -5.98
C VAL A 71 -6.57 -12.17 -4.78
N LEU A 72 -6.11 -10.93 -4.68
CA LEU A 72 -6.46 -10.00 -3.60
C LEU A 72 -7.48 -9.00 -4.14
N VAL A 73 -8.72 -9.10 -3.69
CA VAL A 73 -9.84 -8.26 -4.13
C VAL A 73 -10.14 -7.24 -3.04
N ASN A 74 -10.24 -5.97 -3.40
CA ASN A 74 -10.53 -4.92 -2.43
C ASN A 74 -11.92 -5.15 -1.79
N ALA A 75 -12.02 -5.01 -0.46
CA ALA A 75 -13.26 -5.28 0.25
C ALA A 75 -14.33 -4.20 0.05
N ARG A 76 -13.91 -2.96 -0.26
CA ARG A 76 -14.81 -1.83 -0.56
C ARG A 76 -15.30 -1.91 -2.01
N TYR A 77 -14.38 -2.23 -2.92
CA TYR A 77 -14.64 -2.37 -4.34
C TYR A 77 -14.48 -3.84 -4.75
N PRO A 78 -15.48 -4.72 -4.52
CA PRO A 78 -15.36 -6.17 -4.72
C PRO A 78 -15.13 -6.60 -6.18
N GLY A 79 -15.17 -5.67 -7.13
CA GLY A 79 -14.81 -5.89 -8.53
C GLY A 79 -13.36 -5.52 -8.88
N GLN A 80 -12.59 -4.94 -7.94
CA GLN A 80 -11.21 -4.50 -8.19
C GLN A 80 -10.22 -5.39 -7.44
N ALA A 81 -9.27 -5.95 -8.19
CA ALA A 81 -8.17 -6.75 -7.68
C ALA A 81 -6.86 -5.96 -7.64
N LEU A 82 -5.99 -6.29 -6.68
CA LEU A 82 -4.60 -5.84 -6.63
C LEU A 82 -3.88 -6.37 -7.87
N THR A 83 -3.49 -5.45 -8.75
CA THR A 83 -3.04 -5.77 -10.11
C THR A 83 -1.75 -5.04 -10.43
N ILE A 84 -0.80 -5.73 -11.06
CA ILE A 84 0.35 -5.07 -11.69
C ILE A 84 -0.12 -4.41 -12.98
N ASP A 85 0.12 -3.12 -13.11
CA ASP A 85 -0.11 -2.39 -14.35
C ASP A 85 0.80 -2.95 -15.45
N MET A 86 0.20 -3.42 -16.54
CA MET A 86 0.92 -4.03 -17.65
C MET A 86 1.58 -3.00 -18.58
N LEU A 87 1.20 -1.73 -18.47
CA LEU A 87 1.80 -0.63 -19.25
C LEU A 87 3.23 -0.36 -18.79
N ASP A 88 3.45 -0.23 -17.48
CA ASP A 88 4.77 0.07 -16.91
C ASP A 88 5.44 -1.13 -16.21
N ARG A 89 4.68 -2.22 -15.96
CA ARG A 89 5.11 -3.44 -15.25
C ARG A 89 5.78 -3.17 -13.90
N ARG A 90 5.41 -2.06 -13.26
CA ARG A 90 5.98 -1.58 -12.00
C ARG A 90 4.90 -1.15 -11.03
N SER A 91 3.92 -0.39 -11.50
CA SER A 91 2.87 0.15 -10.65
C SER A 91 1.89 -0.93 -10.22
N VAL A 92 1.35 -0.80 -9.00
CA VAL A 92 0.29 -1.65 -8.49
C VAL A 92 -0.98 -0.82 -8.34
N VAL A 93 -2.05 -1.30 -8.96
CA VAL A 93 -3.33 -0.61 -9.09
C VAL A 93 -4.49 -1.52 -8.74
N GLY A 94 -5.65 -0.94 -8.46
CA GLY A 94 -6.93 -1.62 -8.50
C GLY A 94 -7.43 -1.70 -9.94
N TYR A 95 -7.65 -2.93 -10.41
CA TYR A 95 -8.17 -3.17 -11.75
C TYR A 95 -9.27 -4.22 -11.72
N PRO A 96 -10.27 -4.20 -12.64
CA PRO A 96 -11.30 -5.22 -12.71
C PRO A 96 -10.76 -6.65 -12.54
N THR A 97 -11.38 -7.42 -11.64
CA THR A 97 -10.96 -8.79 -11.34
C THR A 97 -11.11 -9.67 -12.59
N GLN A 98 -9.99 -10.14 -13.11
CA GLN A 98 -9.87 -11.01 -14.28
C GLN A 98 -9.13 -12.32 -13.97
N PHE A 99 -8.59 -12.46 -12.76
CA PHE A 99 -7.81 -13.64 -12.31
C PHE A 99 -6.56 -13.93 -13.15
N GLY A 100 -6.10 -12.95 -13.95
CA GLY A 100 -4.88 -13.06 -14.74
C GLY A 100 -3.63 -13.14 -13.87
N GLN A 101 -2.52 -13.59 -14.45
CA GLN A 101 -1.23 -13.71 -13.76
C GLN A 101 -0.72 -12.40 -13.13
N ASN A 102 -1.05 -11.25 -13.72
CA ASN A 102 -0.73 -9.93 -13.17
C ASN A 102 -1.57 -9.56 -11.93
N GLN A 103 -2.57 -10.38 -11.56
CA GLN A 103 -3.42 -10.22 -10.36
C GLN A 103 -3.17 -11.32 -9.32
N GLN A 104 -2.25 -12.24 -9.60
CA GLN A 104 -1.97 -13.39 -8.76
C GLN A 104 -0.72 -13.14 -7.92
N TRP A 105 -0.85 -13.45 -6.63
CA TRP A 105 0.14 -13.19 -5.60
C TRP A 105 0.38 -14.44 -4.76
N GLU A 106 1.61 -14.64 -4.34
CA GLU A 106 1.99 -15.72 -3.44
C GLU A 106 2.60 -15.12 -2.17
N PHE A 107 2.19 -15.62 -1.01
CA PHE A 107 2.71 -15.21 0.28
C PHE A 107 3.81 -16.17 0.71
N ILE A 108 5.02 -15.66 0.85
CA ILE A 108 6.20 -16.44 1.23
C ILE A 108 6.62 -15.97 2.63
N PRO A 109 6.66 -16.87 3.64
CA PRO A 109 7.19 -16.54 4.96
C PRO A 109 8.53 -15.80 4.89
N SER A 110 8.61 -14.63 5.52
CA SER A 110 9.81 -13.78 5.53
C SER A 110 9.90 -12.98 6.82
N GLY A 111 10.87 -13.32 7.68
CA GLY A 111 11.01 -12.69 8.99
C GLY A 111 9.75 -12.88 9.85
N ALA A 112 9.22 -11.76 10.38
CA ALA A 112 8.00 -11.74 11.18
C ALA A 112 6.70 -11.66 10.33
N GLY A 113 6.81 -11.65 9.00
CA GLY A 113 5.69 -11.46 8.09
C GLY A 113 5.84 -12.27 6.80
N PHE A 114 5.44 -11.66 5.68
CA PHE A 114 5.44 -12.31 4.37
C PHE A 114 6.08 -11.44 3.30
N ALA A 115 6.98 -12.02 2.50
CA ALA A 115 7.27 -11.47 1.18
C ALA A 115 6.11 -11.83 0.24
N ILE A 116 5.55 -10.85 -0.45
CA ILE A 116 4.41 -11.07 -1.36
C ILE A 116 4.96 -11.06 -2.80
N ARG A 117 5.04 -12.24 -3.40
CA ARG A 117 5.62 -12.47 -4.73
C ARG A 117 4.55 -12.39 -5.80
N SER A 118 4.87 -11.74 -6.91
CA SER A 118 4.03 -11.78 -8.11
C SER A 118 4.16 -13.11 -8.83
N MET A 119 3.03 -13.62 -9.33
CA MET A 119 2.96 -14.78 -10.21
C MET A 119 3.09 -14.42 -11.70
N LEU A 120 3.35 -13.14 -12.02
CA LEU A 120 3.59 -12.70 -13.39
C LEU A 120 4.81 -13.42 -13.98
N PRO A 121 4.70 -14.04 -15.17
CA PRO A 121 5.83 -14.66 -15.83
C PRO A 121 6.93 -13.64 -16.09
N VAL A 122 8.15 -14.04 -15.75
CA VAL A 122 9.37 -13.31 -16.09
C VAL A 122 10.20 -14.19 -17.02
N PRO A 123 10.99 -13.62 -17.94
CA PRO A 123 11.86 -14.39 -18.82
C PRO A 123 12.75 -15.37 -18.05
N ALA A 124 13.13 -16.48 -18.67
CA ALA A 124 14.02 -17.45 -18.05
C ALA A 124 15.32 -16.77 -17.59
N GLY A 125 15.72 -16.99 -16.33
CA GLY A 125 16.89 -16.35 -15.72
C GLY A 125 16.64 -14.96 -15.13
N ALA A 126 15.47 -14.35 -15.35
CA ALA A 126 15.10 -13.10 -14.69
C ALA A 126 14.70 -13.33 -13.23
N LYS A 127 14.95 -12.30 -12.40
CA LYS A 127 14.56 -12.31 -10.98
C LYS A 127 13.05 -12.15 -10.84
N LYS A 128 12.48 -12.76 -9.79
CA LYS A 128 11.05 -12.64 -9.45
C LYS A 128 10.74 -11.23 -8.93
N LEU A 129 9.51 -10.81 -9.15
CA LEU A 129 8.97 -9.53 -8.68
C LEU A 129 8.23 -9.73 -7.36
N TYR A 130 8.40 -8.78 -6.45
CA TYR A 130 7.78 -8.76 -5.12
C TYR A 130 7.14 -7.39 -4.88
N LEU A 131 6.07 -7.37 -4.10
CA LEU A 131 5.50 -6.12 -3.61
C LEU A 131 6.52 -5.37 -2.74
N SER A 132 6.64 -4.08 -3.01
CA SER A 132 7.53 -3.13 -2.38
C SER A 132 6.86 -1.75 -2.34
N VAL A 133 7.58 -0.77 -1.80
CA VAL A 133 7.22 0.64 -1.86
C VAL A 133 8.01 1.35 -2.95
N GLY A 134 7.34 2.29 -3.62
CA GLY A 134 7.98 3.20 -4.55
C GLY A 134 8.69 4.34 -3.84
N ASP A 135 9.14 5.31 -4.63
CA ASP A 135 9.82 6.49 -4.10
C ASP A 135 8.83 7.35 -3.31
N TRP A 136 9.23 7.76 -2.11
CA TRP A 136 8.44 8.55 -1.16
C TRP A 136 8.63 10.06 -1.33
N CYS A 137 9.52 10.49 -2.23
CA CYS A 137 9.87 11.89 -2.40
C CYS A 137 8.68 12.69 -2.96
N ASN A 138 8.09 13.53 -2.11
CA ASN A 138 7.05 14.54 -2.44
C ASN A 138 5.62 14.02 -2.63
N CYS A 139 5.25 12.89 -2.04
CA CYS A 139 3.86 12.42 -2.07
C CYS A 139 3.29 12.33 -0.66
N ASP A 140 2.02 12.75 -0.51
CA ASP A 140 1.25 12.54 0.73
C ASP A 140 1.01 11.04 0.98
N ASP A 141 1.00 10.23 -0.09
CA ASP A 141 0.83 8.79 -0.08
C ASP A 141 2.02 8.07 -0.73
N VAL A 142 2.47 6.95 -0.15
CA VAL A 142 3.61 6.18 -0.68
C VAL A 142 3.09 5.08 -1.61
N PRO A 143 3.40 5.10 -2.92
CA PRO A 143 2.85 4.13 -3.85
C PRO A 143 3.36 2.72 -3.57
N VAL A 144 2.47 1.74 -3.68
CA VAL A 144 2.84 0.33 -3.71
C VAL A 144 3.27 -0.03 -5.13
N VAL A 145 4.43 -0.66 -5.26
CA VAL A 145 5.03 -1.05 -6.54
C VAL A 145 5.50 -2.48 -6.49
N VAL A 146 5.90 -3.04 -7.62
CA VAL A 146 6.71 -4.27 -7.66
C VAL A 146 8.20 -3.96 -7.83
N SER A 147 9.04 -4.74 -7.16
CA SER A 147 10.50 -4.63 -7.24
C SER A 147 11.18 -6.00 -7.20
N LEU A 148 12.49 -6.03 -7.47
CA LEU A 148 13.31 -7.24 -7.36
C LEU A 148 13.71 -7.58 -5.92
N TYR A 149 13.44 -6.69 -4.98
CA TYR A 149 13.84 -6.79 -3.58
C TYR A 149 12.62 -7.12 -2.73
N PRO A 150 12.58 -8.30 -2.10
CA PRO A 150 11.45 -8.67 -1.27
C PRO A 150 11.41 -7.80 -0.01
N VAL A 151 10.22 -7.29 0.29
CA VAL A 151 9.90 -6.64 1.57
C VAL A 151 9.06 -7.61 2.39
N ALA A 152 9.37 -7.76 3.68
CA ALA A 152 8.50 -8.46 4.61
C ALA A 152 7.31 -7.57 4.92
N TRP A 153 6.08 -8.07 4.75
CA TRP A 153 4.84 -7.37 5.04
C TRP A 153 4.16 -7.98 6.26
N GLU A 154 3.60 -7.16 7.13
CA GLU A 154 2.75 -7.64 8.20
C GLU A 154 1.35 -7.89 7.64
N VAL A 155 0.84 -9.11 7.83
CA VAL A 155 -0.48 -9.50 7.35
C VAL A 155 -1.37 -9.83 8.53
N GLU A 156 -2.38 -9.00 8.73
CA GLU A 156 -3.37 -9.14 9.79
C GLU A 156 -4.65 -9.76 9.24
N GLY A 157 -5.11 -10.84 9.87
CA GLY A 157 -6.36 -11.51 9.51
C GLY A 157 -7.59 -10.85 10.15
N PHE A 158 -8.64 -10.66 9.37
CA PHE A 158 -9.94 -10.17 9.80
C PHE A 158 -11.05 -11.09 9.29
N ASN A 159 -12.24 -11.02 9.92
CA ASN A 159 -13.41 -11.82 9.51
C ASN A 159 -13.81 -11.65 8.02
N LYS A 160 -13.40 -10.55 7.38
CA LYS A 160 -13.79 -10.19 6.01
C LYS A 160 -12.60 -10.13 5.03
N GLY A 161 -11.41 -10.58 5.42
CA GLY A 161 -10.21 -10.52 4.58
C GLY A 161 -8.95 -10.27 5.40
N ILE A 162 -7.98 -9.64 4.78
CA ILE A 162 -6.70 -9.28 5.39
C ILE A 162 -6.44 -7.78 5.29
N ARG A 163 -5.60 -7.29 6.18
CA ARG A 163 -4.92 -6.00 6.04
C ARG A 163 -3.43 -6.28 5.86
N ILE A 164 -2.83 -5.61 4.88
CA ILE A 164 -1.39 -5.72 4.58
C ILE A 164 -0.75 -4.42 5.04
N ARG A 165 0.17 -4.51 6.00
CA ARG A 165 0.81 -3.38 6.68
C ARG A 165 2.30 -3.35 6.42
N TRP A 166 2.84 -2.14 6.39
CA TRP A 166 4.28 -1.96 6.44
C TRP A 166 4.82 -2.41 7.81
N PRO A 167 6.00 -3.05 7.89
CA PRO A 167 6.54 -3.56 9.14
C PRO A 167 6.65 -2.51 10.24
N ASN A 168 6.23 -2.89 11.45
CA ASN A 168 6.34 -2.10 12.67
C ASN A 168 5.80 -0.67 12.52
N SER A 169 4.77 -0.46 11.70
CA SER A 169 4.18 0.87 11.49
C SER A 169 2.67 0.81 11.34
N ASP A 170 2.03 1.96 11.51
CA ASP A 170 0.58 2.11 11.37
C ASP A 170 0.15 2.47 9.95
N VAL A 171 0.91 2.12 8.90
CA VAL A 171 0.46 2.31 7.51
C VAL A 171 0.09 0.99 6.83
N ALA A 172 -0.98 1.01 6.04
CA ALA A 172 -1.54 -0.16 5.39
C ALA A 172 -1.83 0.11 3.91
N PHE A 173 -1.94 -0.97 3.14
CA PHE A 173 -2.39 -0.93 1.76
C PHE A 173 -3.80 -0.36 1.69
N GLU A 174 -3.96 0.72 0.95
CA GLU A 174 -5.23 1.31 0.60
C GLU A 174 -5.38 1.38 -0.91
N LEU A 175 -6.57 1.04 -1.40
CA LEU A 175 -7.00 1.40 -2.73
C LEU A 175 -7.62 2.80 -2.70
N GLU A 176 -7.00 3.76 -3.38
CA GLU A 176 -7.49 5.13 -3.47
C GLU A 176 -8.91 5.17 -4.08
N GLU A 177 -9.72 6.11 -3.61
CA GLU A 177 -11.03 6.37 -4.21
C GLU A 177 -10.85 7.10 -5.55
N ASP A 178 -11.67 6.79 -6.55
CA ASP A 178 -11.63 7.47 -7.85
C ASP A 178 -11.80 8.99 -7.69
N CYS A 179 -10.73 9.76 -7.88
CA CYS A 179 -10.77 11.23 -7.77
C CYS A 179 -11.41 11.91 -8.98
N ASP A 180 -11.31 11.29 -10.17
CA ASP A 180 -11.48 12.03 -11.44
C ASP A 180 -12.72 11.63 -12.26
N GLY A 181 -13.62 10.80 -11.74
CA GLY A 181 -14.90 10.50 -12.39
C GLY A 181 -14.82 9.76 -13.74
N ASP A 182 -13.62 9.42 -14.22
CA ASP A 182 -13.37 8.72 -15.50
C ASP A 182 -13.51 7.19 -15.38
N GLY A 183 -14.11 6.72 -14.29
CA GLY A 183 -14.45 5.34 -14.04
C GLY A 183 -13.39 4.54 -13.27
N PRO A 184 -13.79 3.39 -12.68
CA PRO A 184 -13.03 2.64 -11.68
C PRO A 184 -11.85 1.83 -12.25
N MET A 185 -11.10 2.35 -13.22
CA MET A 185 -9.99 1.62 -13.84
C MET A 185 -8.66 2.31 -13.54
N GLY A 186 -7.81 1.65 -12.76
CA GLY A 186 -6.44 2.11 -12.51
C GLY A 186 -6.24 2.89 -11.21
N ASN A 187 -7.15 2.77 -10.24
CA ASN A 187 -6.98 3.39 -8.92
C ASN A 187 -5.66 2.97 -8.31
N LYS A 188 -4.90 3.94 -7.80
CA LYS A 188 -3.60 3.67 -7.23
C LYS A 188 -3.76 2.90 -5.92
N VAL A 189 -2.79 2.02 -5.68
CA VAL A 189 -2.64 1.39 -4.37
C VAL A 189 -1.46 2.04 -3.67
N ALA A 190 -1.72 2.58 -2.49
CA ALA A 190 -0.73 3.31 -1.71
C ALA A 190 -0.72 2.86 -0.25
N LEU A 191 0.34 3.22 0.46
CA LEU A 191 0.40 3.13 1.91
C LEU A 191 -0.19 4.38 2.53
N THR A 192 -1.22 4.19 3.36
CA THR A 192 -1.88 5.27 4.08
C THR A 192 -2.00 4.91 5.57
N PRO A 193 -2.13 5.90 6.48
CA PRO A 193 -2.39 5.63 7.89
C PRO A 193 -3.57 4.68 8.08
N THR A 194 -3.38 3.67 8.90
CA THR A 194 -4.35 2.61 9.15
C THR A 194 -5.53 3.19 9.88
N VAL A 195 -6.72 3.03 9.30
CA VAL A 195 -7.98 3.44 9.90
C VAL A 195 -8.82 2.18 10.10
N PRO A 196 -9.08 1.73 11.34
CA PRO A 196 -9.73 0.44 11.59
C PRO A 196 -11.08 0.24 10.89
N SER A 197 -11.85 1.31 10.70
CA SER A 197 -13.15 1.33 10.03
C SER A 197 -13.07 1.46 8.50
N LYS A 198 -11.89 1.68 7.92
CA LYS A 198 -11.71 1.98 6.50
C LYS A 198 -11.65 0.70 5.67
N ILE A 199 -12.74 0.40 4.97
CA ILE A 199 -12.92 -0.85 4.22
C ILE A 199 -12.01 -0.90 2.98
N SER A 200 -11.59 0.25 2.41
CA SER A 200 -10.61 0.30 1.31
C SER A 200 -9.24 -0.24 1.69
N GLN A 201 -8.94 -0.37 2.99
CA GLN A 201 -7.71 -0.99 3.50
C GLN A 201 -7.82 -2.50 3.77
N LEU A 202 -8.98 -3.10 3.49
CA LEU A 202 -9.21 -4.53 3.65
C LEU A 202 -9.24 -5.22 2.29
N TRP A 203 -8.61 -6.39 2.23
CA TRP A 203 -8.46 -7.18 1.00
C TRP A 203 -8.99 -8.58 1.24
N ARG A 204 -10.02 -8.98 0.49
CA ARG A 204 -10.46 -10.37 0.41
C ARG A 204 -9.43 -11.14 -0.40
N TYR A 205 -9.11 -12.36 0.01
CA TYR A 205 -8.21 -13.22 -0.74
C TYR A 205 -8.97 -14.44 -1.25
N GLN A 206 -8.71 -14.82 -2.49
CA GLN A 206 -9.26 -16.03 -3.09
C GLN A 206 -8.13 -16.88 -3.63
N ARG A 207 -8.07 -18.14 -3.20
CA ARG A 207 -7.12 -19.12 -3.72
C ARG A 207 -7.41 -19.41 -5.19
N VAL A 208 -6.36 -19.44 -6.00
CA VAL A 208 -6.43 -19.79 -7.42
C VAL A 208 -5.81 -21.17 -7.62
N THR A 209 -6.58 -22.10 -8.19
CA THR A 209 -6.14 -23.48 -8.46
C THR A 209 -5.54 -23.64 -9.86
N THR A 210 -5.77 -22.68 -10.76
CA THR A 210 -5.32 -22.74 -12.14
C THR A 210 -4.72 -21.40 -12.53
N ILE A 211 -3.42 -21.38 -12.81
CA ILE A 211 -2.74 -20.18 -13.31
C ILE A 211 -3.25 -19.93 -14.72
N GLN A 212 -4.15 -18.97 -14.91
CA GLN A 212 -4.56 -18.53 -16.25
C GLN A 212 -3.52 -17.58 -16.82
N GLU A 213 -2.95 -17.92 -17.97
CA GLU A 213 -2.04 -17.06 -18.70
C GLU A 213 -2.77 -15.80 -19.18
N CYS A 214 -2.13 -14.63 -19.02
CA CYS A 214 -2.61 -13.41 -19.66
C CYS A 214 -2.51 -13.60 -21.18
N LYS A 215 -3.65 -13.51 -21.88
CA LYS A 215 -3.71 -13.49 -23.34
C LYS A 215 -3.37 -12.12 -23.89
#